data_AF-A0A8D8J8I8-F1
#
_entry.id   AF-A0A8D8J8I8-F1
#
_cell.length_a   1.000
_cell.length_b   1.000
_cell.length_c   1.000
_cell.angle_alpha   90.00
_cell.angle_beta   90.00
_cell.angle_gamma   90.00
#
_symmetry.space_group_name_H-M   'P 1'
#
loop_
_entity.id
_entity.type
_entity.pdbx_description
1 polymer ?
#
loop_
_entity_poly.entity_id
_entity_poly.type
_entity_poly.pdbx_seq_one_letter_code
_entity_poly.pdbx_strand_id
1 'polypeptide(L)'
;MSWGRIYGLLLLLAVQLAAGTEDALEGAASRQRNEDCTAVVPAEETLLVFSTLGGGLTAIDPMTGETRWSIADEPAIRVPSLSEMNPHYLPDPRDGSLYTIRNPEGGLKKLPYTIPQLVASAPCRSSDGILYSGKKSDDWFLIDPKTGRREKVLGFGAPLDGDKAESIGWATSRAVYLGRTQYTVMMYDSQATGRNSKPWNVTFFDYTSHTMAPELTKDYEFLHLTSSSSGLTATFEQKKGIPLWQKDVASPVVAVFLLGSEGLLSVPFQTVSDEVLQEINERAQDGN
;
A
#
# COMPACT_ATOMS: atom_id res chain seq x y z
N MET A 1 68.51 -33.33 -34.50
CA MET A 1 67.99 -34.04 -33.31
C MET A 1 66.46 -34.03 -33.42
N SER A 2 65.83 -34.91 -34.18
CA SER A 2 65.74 -36.37 -34.05
C SER A 2 64.33 -36.76 -33.60
N TRP A 3 63.45 -36.95 -34.60
CA TRP A 3 62.34 -37.92 -34.69
C TRP A 3 61.15 -37.66 -33.74
N GLY A 4 59.88 -37.77 -34.10
CA GLY A 4 59.11 -38.30 -35.23
C GLY A 4 57.64 -38.35 -34.71
N ARG A 5 56.58 -38.12 -35.49
CA ARG A 5 56.39 -38.79 -36.76
C ARG A 5 55.24 -39.83 -36.76
N ILE A 6 53.99 -39.42 -36.57
CA ILE A 6 52.78 -39.87 -37.31
C ILE A 6 52.06 -41.24 -37.10
N TYR A 7 50.75 -41.19 -37.43
CA TYR A 7 49.69 -42.18 -37.72
C TYR A 7 48.93 -42.76 -36.50
N GLY A 8 47.60 -42.72 -36.37
CA GLY A 8 46.51 -42.73 -37.36
C GLY A 8 46.03 -44.17 -37.56
N LEU A 9 44.82 -44.55 -37.09
CA LEU A 9 44.07 -45.68 -37.64
C LEU A 9 42.62 -45.74 -37.13
N LEU A 10 41.68 -45.75 -38.09
CA LEU A 10 40.34 -46.34 -37.99
C LEU A 10 40.46 -47.88 -37.92
N LEU A 11 39.66 -48.54 -37.07
CA LEU A 11 39.19 -49.93 -37.24
C LEU A 11 38.01 -50.16 -36.26
N LEU A 12 36.75 -50.23 -36.73
CA LEU A 12 36.01 -51.40 -37.26
C LEU A 12 35.75 -52.53 -36.24
N LEU A 13 34.45 -52.67 -35.93
CA LEU A 13 33.67 -53.87 -35.58
C LEU A 13 34.18 -54.86 -34.53
N ALA A 14 33.35 -55.10 -33.52
CA ALA A 14 32.87 -56.45 -33.22
C ALA A 14 31.46 -56.41 -32.60
N VAL A 15 30.51 -56.99 -33.33
CA VAL A 15 29.19 -57.40 -32.87
C VAL A 15 29.37 -58.65 -32.01
N GLN A 16 28.73 -58.72 -30.84
CA GLN A 16 28.30 -60.01 -30.33
C GLN A 16 26.99 -59.90 -29.53
N LEU A 17 25.96 -60.52 -30.12
CA LEU A 17 24.71 -60.88 -29.49
C LEU A 17 24.91 -62.04 -28.51
N ALA A 18 24.28 -61.94 -27.35
CA ALA A 18 23.67 -63.06 -26.62
C ALA A 18 22.50 -62.44 -25.84
N ALA A 19 21.24 -62.67 -26.24
CA ALA A 19 20.43 -63.81 -25.79
C ALA A 19 20.53 -63.95 -24.27
N GLY A 20 19.57 -63.53 -23.45
CA GLY A 20 18.13 -63.66 -23.60
C GLY A 20 17.67 -64.43 -22.35
N THR A 21 16.93 -63.77 -21.48
CA THR A 21 16.05 -64.43 -20.49
C THR A 21 14.86 -63.51 -20.29
N GLU A 22 13.79 -63.85 -20.99
CA GLU A 22 12.44 -63.43 -20.68
C GLU A 22 12.03 -64.14 -19.39
N ASP A 23 11.47 -63.39 -18.44
CA ASP A 23 10.46 -63.93 -17.53
C ASP A 23 9.32 -62.92 -17.48
N ALA A 24 8.18 -63.39 -17.97
CA ALA A 24 6.90 -62.70 -17.98
C ALA A 24 6.27 -62.75 -16.59
N LEU A 25 5.46 -61.75 -16.24
CA LEU A 25 4.20 -61.92 -15.50
C LEU A 25 3.31 -60.69 -15.69
N GLU A 26 2.09 -61.00 -16.15
CA GLU A 26 0.82 -60.28 -16.29
C GLU A 26 0.58 -59.15 -15.25
N GLY A 27 -0.19 -58.08 -15.48
CA GLY A 27 -1.16 -57.73 -16.50
C GLY A 27 -1.99 -56.51 -16.03
N ALA A 28 -2.98 -56.16 -16.85
CA ALA A 28 -4.10 -55.24 -16.60
C ALA A 28 -3.87 -53.71 -16.79
N ALA A 29 -4.50 -53.24 -17.86
CA ALA A 29 -4.68 -51.87 -18.26
C ALA A 29 -5.36 -50.99 -17.20
N SER A 30 -4.94 -49.72 -17.11
CA SER A 30 -5.87 -48.62 -16.85
C SER A 30 -5.44 -47.37 -17.61
N ARG A 31 -6.38 -46.84 -18.39
CA ARG A 31 -6.34 -45.52 -19.02
C ARG A 31 -6.06 -44.47 -17.95
N GLN A 32 -4.89 -43.86 -17.93
CA GLN A 32 -4.74 -42.55 -17.33
C GLN A 32 -5.11 -41.49 -18.35
N ARG A 33 -6.30 -40.96 -18.08
CA ARG A 33 -6.90 -39.72 -18.57
C ARG A 33 -5.83 -38.63 -18.54
N ASN A 34 -5.57 -37.99 -19.68
CA ASN A 34 -4.88 -36.70 -19.73
C ASN A 34 -5.71 -35.72 -18.89
N GLU A 35 -5.36 -35.56 -17.62
CA GLU A 35 -5.83 -34.48 -16.78
C GLU A 35 -5.06 -33.23 -17.19
N ASP A 36 -5.68 -32.53 -18.15
CA ASP A 36 -5.88 -31.08 -18.16
C ASP A 36 -4.97 -30.30 -17.21
N CYS A 37 -3.71 -30.11 -17.60
CA CYS A 37 -2.81 -29.14 -16.97
C CYS A 37 -3.01 -27.76 -17.63
N THR A 38 -4.25 -27.31 -17.65
CA THR A 38 -4.59 -25.89 -17.78
C THR A 38 -5.05 -25.40 -16.41
N ALA A 39 -4.22 -25.67 -15.39
CA ALA A 39 -4.34 -24.95 -14.12
C ALA A 39 -3.96 -23.50 -14.40
N VAL A 40 -4.97 -22.71 -14.74
CA VAL A 40 -4.93 -21.25 -14.70
C VAL A 40 -4.34 -20.92 -13.33
N VAL A 41 -3.10 -20.41 -13.33
CA VAL A 41 -2.50 -19.82 -12.14
C VAL A 41 -3.59 -18.92 -11.55
N PRO A 42 -4.00 -19.10 -10.28
CA PRO A 42 -4.99 -18.19 -9.69
C PRO A 42 -4.47 -16.79 -9.96
N ALA A 43 -5.29 -15.97 -10.62
CA ALA A 43 -4.98 -14.58 -10.86
C ALA A 43 -4.37 -14.03 -9.57
N GLU A 44 -3.18 -13.42 -9.66
CA GLU A 44 -2.45 -12.94 -8.49
C GLU A 44 -3.44 -12.28 -7.53
N GLU A 45 -3.62 -12.87 -6.35
CA GLU A 45 -4.69 -12.48 -5.43
C GLU A 45 -4.53 -11.00 -5.08
N THR A 46 -5.38 -10.16 -5.67
CA THR A 46 -5.36 -8.72 -5.43
C THR A 46 -5.78 -8.47 -3.99
N LEU A 47 -4.90 -7.88 -3.20
CA LEU A 47 -5.18 -7.57 -1.80
C LEU A 47 -5.76 -6.17 -1.67
N LEU A 48 -6.70 -6.02 -0.75
CA LEU A 48 -7.24 -4.74 -0.34
C LEU A 48 -6.39 -4.19 0.81
N VAL A 49 -5.76 -3.04 0.62
CA VAL A 49 -4.84 -2.42 1.57
C VAL A 49 -5.47 -1.17 2.17
N PHE A 50 -5.60 -1.15 3.49
CA PHE A 50 -6.09 -0.01 4.26
C PHE A 50 -4.92 0.77 4.84
N SER A 51 -4.84 2.06 4.51
CA SER A 51 -3.95 3.00 5.17
C SER A 51 -4.71 3.69 6.30
N THR A 52 -4.15 3.66 7.49
CA THR A 52 -4.79 4.20 8.71
C THR A 52 -4.13 5.49 9.17
N LEU A 53 -4.85 6.30 9.94
CA LEU A 53 -4.36 7.55 10.51
C LEU A 53 -3.13 7.33 11.41
N GLY A 54 -3.13 6.23 12.16
CA GLY A 54 -2.00 5.78 12.99
C GLY A 54 -0.74 5.42 12.20
N GLY A 55 -0.81 5.41 10.86
CA GLY A 55 0.30 5.12 9.96
C GLY A 55 0.29 3.69 9.44
N GLY A 56 -0.45 2.79 10.07
CA GLY A 56 -0.46 1.38 9.72
C GLY A 56 -1.05 1.11 8.34
N LEU A 57 -0.40 0.22 7.59
CA LEU A 57 -0.92 -0.39 6.36
C LEU A 57 -1.37 -1.82 6.67
N THR A 58 -2.65 -2.12 6.46
CA THR A 58 -3.20 -3.47 6.69
C THR A 58 -3.75 -4.04 5.40
N ALA A 59 -3.21 -5.18 4.96
CA ALA A 59 -3.70 -5.89 3.79
C ALA A 59 -4.68 -6.99 4.17
N ILE A 60 -5.79 -7.01 3.45
CA ILE A 60 -6.96 -7.84 3.71
C ILE A 60 -7.39 -8.48 2.40
N ASP A 61 -7.83 -9.73 2.48
CA ASP A 61 -8.49 -10.41 1.37
C ASP A 61 -9.85 -9.74 1.10
N PRO A 62 -10.11 -9.23 -0.12
CA PRO A 62 -11.34 -8.49 -0.41
C PRO A 62 -12.60 -9.33 -0.22
N MET A 63 -12.52 -10.65 -0.40
CA MET A 63 -13.69 -11.54 -0.32
C MET A 63 -13.91 -12.05 1.10
N THR A 64 -12.87 -12.47 1.80
CA THR A 64 -13.01 -13.12 3.12
C THR A 64 -12.88 -12.15 4.29
N GLY A 65 -12.28 -10.97 4.09
CA GLY A 65 -11.98 -10.04 5.19
C GLY A 65 -10.83 -10.50 6.09
N GLU A 66 -10.11 -11.57 5.71
CA GLU A 66 -8.98 -12.08 6.47
C GLU A 66 -7.76 -11.16 6.29
N THR A 67 -7.07 -10.84 7.39
CA THR A 67 -5.85 -10.03 7.33
C THR A 67 -4.70 -10.92 6.90
N ARG A 68 -4.05 -10.57 5.79
CA ARG A 68 -2.84 -11.26 5.34
C ARG A 68 -1.62 -10.76 6.10
N TRP A 69 -1.50 -9.44 6.23
CA TRP A 69 -0.39 -8.81 6.95
C TRP A 69 -0.77 -7.40 7.40
N SER A 70 0.00 -6.87 8.36
CA SER A 70 -0.10 -5.48 8.80
C SER A 70 1.30 -4.93 9.05
N ILE A 71 1.53 -3.70 8.60
CA ILE A 71 2.80 -2.99 8.71
C ILE A 71 2.55 -1.74 9.55
N ALA A 72 3.28 -1.61 10.66
CA ALA A 72 3.27 -0.39 11.45
C ALA A 72 4.24 0.63 10.83
N ASP A 73 3.77 1.87 10.74
CA ASP A 73 4.45 2.95 10.05
C ASP A 73 4.26 4.27 10.79
N GLU A 74 5.00 5.29 10.37
CA GLU A 74 4.78 6.64 10.90
C GLU A 74 3.33 7.11 10.66
N PRO A 75 2.70 7.85 11.60
CA PRO A 75 1.35 8.38 11.41
C PRO A 75 1.19 9.20 10.14
N ALA A 76 0.00 9.17 9.52
CA ALA A 76 -0.28 9.91 8.28
C ALA A 76 -0.07 11.42 8.44
N ILE A 77 -0.31 11.95 9.66
CA ILE A 77 -0.08 13.34 10.02
C ILE A 77 0.67 13.41 11.35
N ARG A 78 1.67 14.29 11.41
CA ARG A 78 2.32 14.74 12.64
C ARG A 78 2.13 16.24 12.77
N VAL A 79 1.38 16.64 13.80
CA VAL A 79 1.25 18.03 14.24
C VAL A 79 1.90 18.19 15.62
N PRO A 80 2.42 19.36 15.99
CA PRO A 80 3.00 19.59 17.28
C PRO A 80 1.89 19.58 18.33
N SER A 81 2.20 19.17 19.56
CA SER A 81 1.20 18.98 20.62
C SER A 81 0.30 20.22 20.77
N LEU A 82 -1.02 19.98 20.75
CA LEU A 82 -2.09 20.99 20.87
C LEU A 82 -2.02 21.78 22.19
N SER A 83 -1.24 21.31 23.16
CA SER A 83 -1.08 21.94 24.48
C SER A 83 -0.28 23.26 24.46
N GLU A 84 0.52 23.52 23.41
CA GLU A 84 1.35 24.74 23.32
C GLU A 84 0.94 25.72 22.22
N MET A 85 0.04 25.32 21.32
CA MET A 85 -0.38 26.13 20.18
C MET A 85 -1.89 26.23 20.10
N ASN A 86 -2.39 27.47 20.12
CA ASN A 86 -3.77 27.79 19.78
C ASN A 86 -4.03 27.27 18.36
N PRO A 87 -4.87 26.23 18.13
CA PRO A 87 -4.89 25.53 16.85
C PRO A 87 -5.57 26.40 15.78
N HIS A 88 -4.76 27.20 15.09
CA HIS A 88 -5.21 27.95 13.92
C HIS A 88 -5.29 27.09 12.66
N TYR A 89 -4.65 25.92 12.64
CA TYR A 89 -4.55 25.07 11.44
C TYR A 89 -4.88 23.61 11.76
N LEU A 90 -5.76 23.02 10.96
CA LEU A 90 -6.18 21.63 11.03
C LEU A 90 -5.91 20.96 9.67
N PRO A 91 -4.96 20.01 9.60
CA PRO A 91 -4.71 19.25 8.40
C PRO A 91 -5.66 18.04 8.26
N ASP A 92 -6.16 17.78 7.05
CA ASP A 92 -6.93 16.58 6.70
C ASP A 92 -5.96 15.45 6.32
N PRO A 93 -6.01 14.29 7.01
CA PRO A 93 -5.10 13.16 6.75
C PRO A 93 -5.37 12.41 5.45
N ARG A 94 -6.44 12.72 4.73
CA ARG A 94 -6.77 12.04 3.47
C ARG A 94 -6.07 12.63 2.26
N ASP A 95 -6.04 13.97 2.17
CA ASP A 95 -5.54 14.69 0.99
C ASP A 95 -4.50 15.79 1.35
N GLY A 96 -4.22 15.99 2.63
CA GLY A 96 -3.38 17.08 3.11
C GLY A 96 -4.02 18.46 2.97
N SER A 97 -5.34 18.57 2.80
CA SER A 97 -6.06 19.83 2.85
C SER A 97 -5.86 20.52 4.20
N LEU A 98 -5.72 21.84 4.21
CA LEU A 98 -5.58 22.61 5.44
C LEU A 98 -6.83 23.42 5.71
N TYR A 99 -7.26 23.40 6.95
CA TYR A 99 -8.38 24.18 7.44
C TYR A 99 -7.89 25.12 8.54
N THR A 100 -8.56 26.24 8.72
CA THR A 100 -8.30 27.16 9.82
C THR A 100 -9.52 27.33 10.69
N ILE A 101 -9.32 27.28 12.01
CA ILE A 101 -10.33 27.66 12.99
C ILE A 101 -9.93 29.01 13.58
N ARG A 102 -10.83 29.99 13.46
CA ARG A 102 -10.67 31.32 14.06
C ARG A 102 -11.77 31.52 15.10
N ASN A 103 -11.44 31.42 16.38
CA ASN A 103 -12.38 31.64 17.49
C ASN A 103 -12.89 33.11 17.51
N PRO A 104 -14.13 33.39 17.97
CA PRO A 104 -15.33 32.54 18.07
C PRO A 104 -16.32 32.75 16.90
N GLU A 105 -16.16 33.77 16.07
CA GLU A 105 -17.10 34.13 14.98
C GLU A 105 -16.62 33.72 13.58
N GLY A 106 -15.35 33.32 13.44
CA GLY A 106 -14.70 33.14 12.14
C GLY A 106 -14.91 31.78 11.47
N GLY A 107 -15.55 30.84 12.17
CA GLY A 107 -15.88 29.51 11.65
C GLY A 107 -14.67 28.65 11.24
N LEU A 108 -14.97 27.49 10.66
CA LEU A 108 -14.00 26.62 10.00
C LEU A 108 -13.87 27.06 8.53
N LYS A 109 -12.66 27.43 8.11
CA LYS A 109 -12.39 27.84 6.72
C LYS A 109 -11.38 26.90 6.07
N LYS A 110 -11.69 26.35 4.90
CA LYS A 110 -10.73 25.61 4.08
C LYS A 110 -9.75 26.58 3.40
N LEU A 111 -8.46 26.30 3.48
CA LEU A 111 -7.43 27.05 2.75
C LEU A 111 -7.39 26.62 1.28
N PRO A 112 -6.98 27.50 0.36
CA PRO A 112 -6.94 27.21 -1.07
C PRO A 112 -5.81 26.26 -1.48
N TYR A 113 -4.89 25.92 -0.57
CA TYR A 113 -3.72 25.07 -0.85
C TYR A 113 -3.65 23.90 0.13
N THR A 114 -3.26 22.73 -0.39
CA THR A 114 -2.92 21.54 0.41
C THR A 114 -1.46 21.60 0.89
N ILE A 115 -1.10 20.77 1.87
CA ILE A 115 0.29 20.65 2.35
C ILE A 115 1.25 20.34 1.18
N PRO A 116 1.00 19.35 0.29
CA PRO A 116 1.85 19.11 -0.87
C PRO A 116 2.01 20.34 -1.79
N GLN A 117 0.93 21.09 -2.03
CA GLN A 117 0.96 22.30 -2.87
C GLN A 117 1.75 23.44 -2.21
N LEU A 118 1.62 23.60 -0.89
CA LEU A 118 2.43 24.57 -0.13
C LEU A 118 3.91 24.20 -0.15
N VAL A 119 4.24 22.92 0.00
CA VAL A 119 5.63 22.46 -0.08
C VAL A 119 6.22 22.71 -1.47
N ALA A 120 5.45 22.45 -2.53
CA ALA A 120 5.89 22.68 -3.92
C ALA A 120 6.07 24.17 -4.27
N SER A 121 5.33 25.07 -3.61
CA SER A 121 5.43 26.52 -3.81
C SER A 121 6.41 27.21 -2.85
N ALA A 122 6.94 26.50 -1.87
CA ALA A 122 7.90 27.05 -0.91
C ALA A 122 9.30 27.22 -1.54
N PRO A 123 10.10 28.20 -1.10
CA PRO A 123 9.79 29.21 -0.08
C PRO A 123 8.87 30.31 -0.60
N CYS A 124 7.84 30.67 0.16
CA CYS A 124 6.90 31.73 -0.20
C CYS A 124 6.42 32.53 1.02
N ARG A 125 5.80 33.69 0.78
CA ARG A 125 5.26 34.60 1.81
C ARG A 125 3.82 34.98 1.47
N SER A 126 2.91 34.88 2.44
CA SER A 126 1.54 35.40 2.28
C SER A 126 1.46 36.91 2.46
N SER A 127 0.38 37.51 1.96
CA SER A 127 0.00 38.90 2.23
C SER A 127 -0.07 39.21 3.72
N ASP A 128 -0.48 38.22 4.50
CA ASP A 128 -0.70 38.33 5.95
C ASP A 128 0.60 38.26 6.75
N GLY A 129 1.76 38.13 6.06
CA GLY A 129 3.07 38.11 6.71
C GLY A 129 3.53 36.74 7.19
N ILE A 130 2.86 35.66 6.77
CA ILE A 130 3.28 34.29 7.09
C ILE A 130 4.34 33.84 6.07
N LEU A 131 5.47 33.37 6.57
CA LEU A 131 6.55 32.75 5.79
C LEU A 131 6.34 31.23 5.78
N TYR A 132 6.43 30.64 4.59
CA TYR A 132 6.31 29.20 4.40
C TYR A 132 7.66 28.63 3.97
N SER A 133 8.06 27.56 4.64
CA SER A 133 9.19 26.72 4.25
C SER A 133 8.71 25.29 4.08
N GLY A 134 9.09 24.64 2.98
CA GLY A 134 8.64 23.31 2.63
C GLY A 134 9.82 22.35 2.47
N LYS A 135 9.61 21.09 2.82
CA LYS A 135 10.52 19.98 2.56
C LYS A 135 9.71 18.80 2.02
N LYS A 136 10.15 18.24 0.89
CA LYS A 136 9.67 16.98 0.35
C LYS A 136 10.78 15.94 0.45
N SER A 137 10.46 14.74 0.91
CA SER A 137 11.38 13.59 0.96
C SER A 137 10.66 12.35 0.48
N ASP A 138 11.25 11.64 -0.48
CA ASP A 138 10.66 10.46 -1.10
C ASP A 138 11.43 9.22 -0.65
N ASP A 139 10.72 8.22 -0.13
CA ASP A 139 11.24 6.91 0.23
C ASP A 139 10.55 5.84 -0.61
N TRP A 140 11.32 4.89 -1.12
CA TRP A 140 10.84 3.75 -1.91
C TRP A 140 11.08 2.46 -1.16
N PHE A 141 10.06 1.63 -1.11
CA PHE A 141 10.09 0.31 -0.48
C PHE A 141 9.77 -0.76 -1.52
N LEU A 142 10.40 -1.91 -1.38
CA LEU A 142 10.01 -3.15 -2.06
C LEU A 142 9.21 -3.96 -1.05
N ILE A 143 8.00 -4.38 -1.39
CA ILE A 143 7.12 -5.18 -0.52
C ILE A 143 6.81 -6.52 -1.17
N ASP A 144 6.85 -7.60 -0.39
CA ASP A 144 6.29 -8.90 -0.79
C ASP A 144 4.78 -8.92 -0.46
N PRO A 145 3.87 -8.98 -1.45
CA PRO A 145 2.44 -8.98 -1.23
C PRO A 145 1.94 -10.14 -0.37
N LYS A 146 2.66 -11.27 -0.32
CA LYS A 146 2.21 -12.44 0.45
C LYS A 146 2.54 -12.32 1.93
N THR A 147 3.74 -11.84 2.24
CA THR A 147 4.25 -11.82 3.62
C THR A 147 4.14 -10.45 4.29
N GLY A 148 3.97 -9.38 3.51
CA GLY A 148 4.03 -8.00 4.00
C GLY A 148 5.43 -7.56 4.41
N ARG A 149 6.46 -8.37 4.15
CA ARG A 149 7.86 -7.98 4.38
C ARG A 149 8.19 -6.86 3.41
N ARG A 150 8.79 -5.79 3.94
CA ARG A 150 9.25 -4.66 3.13
C ARG A 150 10.70 -4.31 3.38
N GLU A 151 11.38 -3.89 2.33
CA GLU A 151 12.76 -3.45 2.32
C GLU A 151 12.82 -2.06 1.71
N LYS A 152 13.41 -1.07 2.38
CA LYS A 152 13.62 0.24 1.77
C LYS A 152 14.70 0.09 0.68
N VAL A 153 14.45 0.62 -0.51
CA VAL A 153 15.34 0.51 -1.67
C VAL A 153 16.05 1.83 -1.96
N LEU A 154 15.32 2.93 -1.81
CA LEU A 154 15.82 4.27 -2.10
C LEU A 154 15.19 5.26 -1.13
N GLY A 155 15.92 6.31 -0.77
CA GLY A 155 15.37 7.40 0.02
C GLY A 155 16.43 8.29 0.64
N PHE A 156 15.99 9.39 1.25
CA PHE A 156 16.89 10.33 1.93
C PHE A 156 16.94 10.03 3.43
N GLY A 157 18.12 10.10 4.05
CA GLY A 157 18.32 9.81 5.49
C GLY A 157 19.39 8.74 5.74
N ALA A 158 19.37 8.14 6.94
CA ALA A 158 20.34 7.11 7.31
C ALA A 158 20.29 5.92 6.33
N PRO A 159 21.45 5.37 5.94
CA PRO A 159 21.49 4.10 5.20
C PRO A 159 20.85 3.01 6.05
N LEU A 160 20.26 2.03 5.38
CA LEU A 160 19.70 0.86 6.04
C LEU A 160 20.83 0.08 6.69
N ASP A 161 20.60 -0.35 7.94
CA ASP A 161 21.37 -1.40 8.58
C ASP A 161 21.36 -2.60 7.62
N GLY A 162 22.45 -2.72 6.88
CA GLY A 162 22.63 -3.67 5.81
C GLY A 162 22.95 -5.03 6.37
N ASP A 163 21.97 -5.70 6.96
CA ASP A 163 22.00 -7.15 7.07
C ASP A 163 21.51 -7.72 5.74
N LYS A 164 22.43 -7.78 4.76
CA LYS A 164 22.21 -8.31 3.40
C LYS A 164 21.78 -9.79 3.35
N ALA A 165 21.57 -10.42 4.49
CA ALA A 165 21.24 -11.83 4.60
C ALA A 165 19.79 -12.16 4.19
N GLU A 166 18.85 -11.21 4.28
CA GLU A 166 17.43 -11.42 3.94
C GLU A 166 16.85 -10.35 3.01
N SER A 167 17.58 -9.97 1.97
CA SER A 167 17.00 -9.13 0.91
C SER A 167 15.86 -9.88 0.20
N ILE A 168 14.80 -9.17 -0.16
CA ILE A 168 13.67 -9.70 -0.94
C ILE A 168 14.13 -10.20 -2.34
N GLY A 169 15.41 -10.01 -2.69
CA GLY A 169 16.07 -10.31 -3.96
C GLY A 169 15.88 -11.70 -4.62
N TRP A 170 15.20 -12.67 -4.00
CA TRP A 170 14.75 -13.91 -4.65
C TRP A 170 13.26 -13.91 -5.06
N ALA A 171 12.45 -13.00 -4.54
CA ALA A 171 11.02 -12.85 -4.79
C ALA A 171 10.68 -11.69 -5.76
N THR A 172 11.67 -11.21 -6.53
CA THR A 172 11.55 -10.05 -7.43
C THR A 172 10.48 -10.17 -8.51
N SER A 173 10.04 -11.39 -8.86
CA SER A 173 8.96 -11.55 -9.84
C SER A 173 7.57 -11.20 -9.29
N ARG A 174 7.39 -11.06 -7.96
CA ARG A 174 6.11 -10.72 -7.31
C ARG A 174 6.19 -9.54 -6.36
N ALA A 175 7.39 -9.05 -6.08
CA ALA A 175 7.58 -7.94 -5.18
C ALA A 175 7.12 -6.63 -5.85
N VAL A 176 6.44 -5.78 -5.09
CA VAL A 176 5.82 -4.54 -5.58
C VAL A 176 6.58 -3.35 -5.01
N TYR A 177 6.76 -2.30 -5.81
CA TYR A 177 7.35 -1.05 -5.34
C TYR A 177 6.29 -0.14 -4.72
N LEU A 178 6.57 0.34 -3.51
CA LEU A 178 5.73 1.26 -2.77
C LEU A 178 6.50 2.56 -2.52
N GLY A 179 6.05 3.64 -3.14
CA GLY A 179 6.55 4.99 -2.86
C GLY A 179 5.82 5.60 -1.66
N ARG A 180 6.55 6.19 -0.73
CA ARG A 180 6.00 6.98 0.37
C ARG A 180 6.66 8.35 0.39
N THR A 181 5.86 9.39 0.28
CA THR A 181 6.34 10.77 0.29
C THR A 181 6.06 11.41 1.64
N GLN A 182 7.07 12.07 2.20
CA GLN A 182 6.96 12.93 3.37
C GLN A 182 6.95 14.39 2.93
N TYR A 183 5.87 15.11 3.25
CA TYR A 183 5.74 16.55 3.08
C TYR A 183 5.79 17.24 4.43
N THR A 184 6.80 18.05 4.69
CA THR A 184 6.90 18.88 5.89
C THR A 184 6.76 20.35 5.50
N VAL A 185 5.81 21.06 6.10
CA VAL A 185 5.67 22.51 5.95
C VAL A 185 5.81 23.20 7.30
N MET A 186 6.60 24.27 7.32
CA MET A 186 6.77 25.17 8.46
C MET A 186 6.19 26.53 8.11
N MET A 187 5.35 27.04 9.00
CA MET A 187 4.70 28.34 8.88
C MET A 187 5.19 29.24 10.02
N TYR A 188 5.70 30.42 9.68
CA TYR A 188 6.19 31.39 10.65
C TYR A 188 5.52 32.75 10.43
N ASP A 189 4.82 33.26 11.43
CA ASP A 189 4.24 34.61 11.38
C ASP A 189 5.33 35.65 11.69
N SER A 190 5.72 36.42 10.67
CA SER A 190 6.73 37.46 10.79
C SER A 190 6.21 38.76 11.44
N GLN A 191 4.89 38.92 11.56
CA GLN A 191 4.24 40.11 12.09
C GLN A 191 3.75 39.93 13.53
N ALA A 192 3.73 38.70 14.03
CA ALA A 192 3.37 38.39 15.41
C ALA A 192 4.28 39.15 16.39
N THR A 193 3.69 40.04 17.19
CA THR A 193 4.39 40.91 18.16
C THR A 193 4.87 40.14 19.40
N GLY A 194 4.49 38.86 19.52
CA GLY A 194 4.90 37.97 20.61
C GLY A 194 6.35 37.53 20.44
N ARG A 195 7.19 37.82 21.44
CA ARG A 195 8.64 37.51 21.48
C ARG A 195 9.00 36.02 21.33
N ASN A 196 8.01 35.11 21.31
CA ASN A 196 8.12 33.66 21.20
C ASN A 196 7.15 33.06 20.14
N SER A 197 6.98 33.71 18.98
CA SER A 197 6.22 33.10 17.86
C SER A 197 6.95 31.85 17.37
N LYS A 198 6.55 30.67 17.86
CA LYS A 198 7.10 29.39 17.40
C LYS A 198 6.53 29.08 16.01
N PRO A 199 7.35 28.62 15.05
CA PRO A 199 6.83 28.19 13.76
C PRO A 199 5.89 26.99 13.96
N TRP A 200 4.75 27.01 13.30
CA TRP A 200 3.86 25.87 13.21
C TRP A 200 4.42 24.88 12.18
N ASN A 201 4.71 23.66 12.61
CA ASN A 201 5.31 22.60 11.77
C ASN A 201 4.31 21.46 11.62
N VAL A 202 3.91 21.13 10.40
CA VAL A 202 3.14 19.92 10.12
C VAL A 202 3.91 19.03 9.15
N THR A 203 3.86 17.73 9.40
CA THR A 203 4.35 16.71 8.48
C THR A 203 3.18 15.82 8.06
N PHE A 204 3.02 15.64 6.76
CA PHE A 204 2.02 14.81 6.11
C PHE A 204 2.72 13.72 5.29
N PHE A 205 2.23 12.50 5.39
CA PHE A 205 2.73 11.36 4.64
C PHE A 205 1.67 10.87 3.67
N ASP A 206 2.12 10.55 2.46
CA ASP A 206 1.26 10.05 1.41
C ASP A 206 1.89 8.86 0.70
N TYR A 207 1.06 7.88 0.31
CA TYR A 207 1.49 6.73 -0.46
C TYR A 207 1.26 6.99 -1.95
N THR A 208 2.30 6.75 -2.74
CA THR A 208 2.20 6.85 -4.19
C THR A 208 1.26 5.76 -4.68
N SER A 209 0.20 6.17 -5.35
CA SER A 209 -0.80 5.28 -5.91
C SER A 209 -1.28 5.80 -7.26
N HIS A 210 -1.74 4.89 -8.10
CA HIS A 210 -2.48 5.23 -9.29
C HIS A 210 -3.92 5.57 -8.90
N THR A 211 -4.46 6.63 -9.51
CA THR A 211 -5.88 6.93 -9.36
C THR A 211 -6.68 6.02 -10.28
N MET A 212 -7.71 5.37 -9.76
CA MET A 212 -8.63 4.56 -10.56
C MET A 212 -9.33 5.42 -11.62
N ALA A 213 -9.33 4.94 -12.86
CA ALA A 213 -10.01 5.62 -13.98
C ALA A 213 -11.53 5.61 -13.76
N PRO A 214 -12.27 6.67 -14.13
CA PRO A 214 -13.71 6.78 -13.90
C PRO A 214 -14.53 5.62 -14.49
N GLU A 215 -14.06 5.01 -15.57
CA GLU A 215 -14.67 3.83 -16.19
C GLU A 215 -14.56 2.62 -15.26
N LEU A 216 -13.36 2.37 -14.71
CA LEU A 216 -13.09 1.26 -13.80
C LEU A 216 -13.81 1.43 -12.45
N THR A 217 -14.01 2.67 -12.02
CA THR A 217 -14.79 2.98 -10.80
C THR A 217 -16.24 2.51 -10.89
N LYS A 218 -16.85 2.52 -12.09
CA LYS A 218 -18.23 2.05 -12.30
C LYS A 218 -18.33 0.52 -12.29
N ASP A 219 -17.25 -0.14 -12.68
CA ASP A 219 -17.17 -1.60 -12.72
C ASP A 219 -16.68 -2.18 -11.38
N TYR A 220 -16.28 -1.32 -10.44
CA TYR A 220 -15.76 -1.74 -9.14
C TYR A 220 -16.84 -2.42 -8.29
N GLU A 221 -16.60 -3.67 -7.91
CA GLU A 221 -17.64 -4.55 -7.35
C GLU A 221 -17.89 -4.34 -5.85
N PHE A 222 -17.04 -3.57 -5.17
CA PHE A 222 -17.11 -3.39 -3.71
C PHE A 222 -17.48 -1.97 -3.32
N LEU A 223 -18.17 -1.86 -2.18
CA LEU A 223 -18.40 -0.61 -1.47
C LEU A 223 -17.75 -0.71 -0.09
N HIS A 224 -16.83 0.19 0.22
CA HIS A 224 -16.16 0.24 1.51
C HIS A 224 -16.71 1.38 2.35
N LEU A 225 -17.18 1.04 3.55
CA LEU A 225 -17.62 1.99 4.57
C LEU A 225 -16.65 1.94 5.74
N THR A 226 -16.11 3.08 6.13
CA THR A 226 -15.14 3.19 7.23
C THR A 226 -15.65 4.16 8.28
N SER A 227 -15.32 3.93 9.53
CA SER A 227 -15.60 4.88 10.59
C SER A 227 -14.70 6.12 10.51
N SER A 228 -15.24 7.25 10.96
CA SER A 228 -14.49 8.50 11.15
C SER A 228 -13.73 8.56 12.49
N SER A 229 -14.17 7.80 13.49
CA SER A 229 -13.66 7.83 14.87
C SER A 229 -12.89 6.57 15.26
N SER A 230 -13.22 5.43 14.69
CA SER A 230 -12.64 4.13 15.00
C SER A 230 -12.00 3.47 13.77
N GLY A 231 -11.34 2.32 13.96
CA GLY A 231 -10.88 1.49 12.85
C GLY A 231 -11.97 0.61 12.24
N LEU A 232 -13.24 0.74 12.66
CA LEU A 232 -14.32 -0.09 12.15
C LEU A 232 -14.52 0.14 10.65
N THR A 233 -14.45 -0.95 9.88
CA THR A 233 -14.55 -0.95 8.44
C THR A 233 -15.43 -2.12 7.99
N ALA A 234 -16.35 -1.87 7.08
CA ALA A 234 -17.19 -2.88 6.47
C ALA A 234 -17.13 -2.79 4.94
N THR A 235 -17.17 -3.94 4.29
CA THR A 235 -17.20 -4.05 2.84
C THR A 235 -18.47 -4.75 2.39
N PHE A 236 -19.11 -4.20 1.36
CA PHE A 236 -20.35 -4.69 0.77
C PHE A 236 -20.16 -4.97 -0.72
N GLU A 237 -20.92 -5.90 -1.28
CA GLU A 237 -21.05 -6.06 -2.72
C GLU A 237 -21.84 -4.85 -3.28
N GLN A 238 -21.23 -4.02 -4.11
CA GLN A 238 -21.78 -2.74 -4.55
C GLN A 238 -23.13 -2.89 -5.26
N LYS A 239 -23.28 -3.91 -6.11
CA LYS A 239 -24.48 -4.09 -6.94
C LYS A 239 -25.70 -4.60 -6.17
N LYS A 240 -25.48 -5.43 -5.14
CA LYS A 240 -26.56 -6.06 -4.37
C LYS A 240 -26.72 -5.49 -2.96
N GLY A 241 -25.75 -4.72 -2.48
CA GLY A 241 -25.71 -4.20 -1.10
C GLY A 241 -25.48 -5.28 -0.04
N ILE A 242 -24.99 -6.47 -0.44
CA ILE A 242 -24.81 -7.60 0.49
C ILE A 242 -23.56 -7.36 1.33
N PRO A 243 -23.64 -7.48 2.67
CA PRO A 243 -22.47 -7.34 3.53
C PRO A 243 -21.53 -8.54 3.31
N LEU A 244 -20.26 -8.27 2.99
CA LEU A 244 -19.25 -9.32 2.84
C LEU A 244 -18.55 -9.60 4.17
N TRP A 245 -18.02 -8.54 4.79
CA TRP A 245 -17.33 -8.64 6.06
C TRP A 245 -17.27 -7.29 6.78
N GLN A 246 -17.09 -7.36 8.09
CA GLN A 246 -16.84 -6.22 8.97
C GLN A 246 -15.64 -6.51 9.85
N LYS A 247 -14.77 -5.52 10.03
CA LYS A 247 -13.52 -5.66 10.77
C LYS A 247 -13.03 -4.34 11.35
N ASP A 248 -12.34 -4.42 12.47
CA ASP A 248 -11.60 -3.29 13.04
C ASP A 248 -10.15 -3.31 12.56
N VAL A 249 -9.72 -2.25 11.86
CA VAL A 249 -8.33 -2.03 11.42
C VAL A 249 -7.52 -1.16 12.39
N ALA A 250 -7.93 -1.10 13.65
CA ALA A 250 -7.30 -0.45 14.80
C ALA A 250 -7.25 1.08 14.80
N SER A 251 -7.26 1.73 13.63
CA SER A 251 -7.22 3.19 13.51
C SER A 251 -8.04 3.67 12.31
N PRO A 252 -8.63 4.88 12.35
CA PRO A 252 -9.45 5.40 11.25
C PRO A 252 -8.74 5.33 9.90
N VAL A 253 -9.46 4.83 8.90
CA VAL A 253 -8.94 4.68 7.54
C VAL A 253 -8.87 6.04 6.85
N VAL A 254 -7.71 6.32 6.25
CA VAL A 254 -7.46 7.56 5.50
C VAL A 254 -7.38 7.33 3.99
N ALA A 255 -7.04 6.11 3.57
CA ALA A 255 -7.05 5.70 2.17
C ALA A 255 -7.22 4.18 2.04
N VAL A 256 -7.81 3.75 0.92
CA VAL A 256 -8.02 2.35 0.57
C VAL A 256 -7.40 2.11 -0.81
N PHE A 257 -6.64 1.02 -0.94
CA PHE A 257 -5.93 0.67 -2.16
C PHE A 257 -6.15 -0.79 -2.56
N LEU A 258 -6.08 -1.08 -3.84
CA LEU A 258 -5.79 -2.44 -4.32
C LEU A 258 -4.30 -2.58 -4.57
N LEU A 259 -3.71 -3.63 -4.04
CA LEU A 259 -2.33 -4.01 -4.31
C LEU A 259 -2.31 -4.96 -5.50
N GLY A 260 -1.82 -4.47 -6.64
CA GLY A 260 -1.55 -5.26 -7.84
C GLY A 260 -0.05 -5.35 -8.13
N SER A 261 0.32 -6.00 -9.23
CA SER A 261 1.71 -6.15 -9.68
C SER A 261 2.41 -4.81 -9.92
N GLU A 262 1.67 -3.80 -10.38
CA GLU A 262 2.19 -2.48 -10.75
C GLU A 262 2.26 -1.48 -9.58
N GLY A 263 1.73 -1.81 -8.41
CA GLY A 263 1.66 -0.89 -7.27
C GLY A 263 0.30 -0.81 -6.59
N LEU A 264 0.10 0.31 -5.88
CA LEU A 264 -1.18 0.64 -5.26
C LEU A 264 -2.10 1.35 -6.25
N LEU A 265 -3.35 0.91 -6.31
CA LEU A 265 -4.44 1.56 -7.02
C LEU A 265 -5.44 2.11 -6.02
N SER A 266 -5.64 3.42 -5.97
CA SER A 266 -6.60 4.07 -5.06
C SER A 266 -8.03 3.68 -5.39
N VAL A 267 -8.77 3.26 -4.36
CA VAL A 267 -10.17 2.84 -4.45
C VAL A 267 -11.07 3.81 -3.69
N PRO A 268 -12.28 4.11 -4.19
CA PRO A 268 -13.25 4.92 -3.46
C PRO A 268 -13.76 4.22 -2.20
N PHE A 269 -13.88 4.98 -1.12
CA PHE A 269 -14.53 4.55 0.12
C PHE A 269 -15.31 5.71 0.73
N GLN A 270 -16.26 5.40 1.60
CA GLN A 270 -17.08 6.39 2.28
C GLN A 270 -16.85 6.34 3.78
N THR A 271 -16.76 7.51 4.41
CA THR A 271 -16.63 7.61 5.86
C THR A 271 -18.00 7.89 6.49
N VAL A 272 -18.34 7.17 7.56
CA VAL A 272 -19.58 7.30 8.34
C VAL A 272 -19.29 7.32 9.85
N SER A 273 -20.30 7.58 10.69
CA SER A 273 -20.15 7.41 12.15
C SER A 273 -20.20 5.93 12.54
N ASP A 274 -19.66 5.60 13.71
CA ASP A 274 -19.72 4.24 14.25
C ASP A 274 -21.16 3.72 14.38
N GLU A 275 -22.10 4.57 14.84
CA GLU A 275 -23.50 4.16 15.01
C GLU A 275 -24.17 3.84 13.67
N VAL A 276 -23.95 4.69 12.66
CA VAL A 276 -24.52 4.50 11.32
C VAL A 276 -23.95 3.24 10.67
N LEU A 277 -22.65 2.98 10.83
CA LEU A 277 -22.03 1.78 10.27
C LEU A 277 -22.60 0.49 10.88
N GLN A 278 -22.81 0.49 12.20
CA GLN A 278 -23.44 -0.62 12.90
C GLN A 278 -24.88 -0.84 12.44
N GLU A 279 -25.68 0.23 12.38
CA GLU A 279 -27.07 0.15 11.94
C GLU A 279 -27.20 -0.35 10.49
N ILE A 280 -26.35 0.12 9.58
CA ILE A 280 -26.31 -0.36 8.19
C ILE A 280 -26.00 -1.85 8.15
N ASN A 281 -25.02 -2.30 8.94
CA ASN A 281 -24.63 -3.71 8.96
C ASN A 281 -25.72 -4.60 9.55
N GLU A 282 -26.40 -4.17 10.62
CA GLU A 282 -27.54 -4.89 11.20
C GLU A 282 -28.69 -5.03 10.19
N ARG A 283 -29.10 -3.92 9.56
CA ARG A 283 -30.16 -3.95 8.53
C ARG A 283 -29.82 -4.84 7.34
N ALA A 284 -28.55 -4.81 6.92
CA ALA A 284 -28.07 -5.61 5.81
C ALA A 284 -28.06 -7.12 6.13
N GLN A 285 -27.89 -7.49 7.40
CA GLN A 285 -28.02 -8.88 7.87
C GLN A 285 -29.48 -9.31 8.00
N ASP A 286 -30.37 -8.40 8.40
CA ASP A 286 -31.80 -8.65 8.57
C ASP A 286 -32.59 -8.67 7.25
N GLY A 287 -31.97 -8.27 6.14
CA GLY A 287 -32.54 -8.37 4.78
C GLY A 287 -33.68 -7.38 4.49
N ASN A 288 -33.73 -6.26 5.22
CA ASN A 288 -34.76 -5.22 5.10
C ASN A 288 -34.28 -3.99 4.32
#